data_AF-V9L6W2-F1
#
_entry.id   AF-V9L6W2-F1
#
_cell.length_a   1.000
_cell.length_b   1.000
_cell.length_c   1.000
_cell.angle_alpha   90.00
_cell.angle_beta   90.00
_cell.angle_gamma   90.00
#
_symmetry.space_group_name_H-M   'P 1'
#
loop_
_entity.id
_entity.type
_entity.pdbx_description
1 polymer ?
#
loop_
_entity_poly.entity_id
_entity_poly.type
_entity_poly.pdbx_seq_one_letter_code
_entity_poly.pdbx_strand_id
1 'polypeptide(L)'
;MNHLHISGVDTVLLYFVQRWVTRRQMRFEGGFQGRCNKLVDGCYSFWQAGILPLLHRTLHVQGDSALSLTHWMFHQEALQEYILLCCQHSNGGLLDKPTKSRDFYHTCYCLSGLSLAQHCVGGNILHEIIVGDPNNRLEPTHPVYNIGPEKVAQALMHFLQLPVPEMKNFDSN
;
A
#
# COMPACT_ATOMS: atom_id res chain seq x y z
N MET A 1 -15.88 -0.28 -16.75
CA MET A 1 -14.82 -0.56 -15.75
C MET A 1 -13.97 -1.69 -16.29
N ASN A 2 -12.81 -1.39 -16.87
CA ASN A 2 -11.89 -2.44 -17.32
C ASN A 2 -11.18 -2.99 -16.07
N HIS A 3 -11.66 -4.14 -15.60
CA HIS A 3 -10.96 -4.92 -14.59
C HIS A 3 -9.62 -5.34 -15.17
N LEU A 4 -8.51 -4.92 -14.55
CA LEU A 4 -7.21 -5.58 -14.72
C LEU A 4 -7.40 -7.03 -14.29
N HIS A 5 -7.77 -7.89 -15.23
CA HIS A 5 -7.83 -9.32 -15.03
C HIS A 5 -6.38 -9.79 -15.10
N ILE A 6 -5.74 -9.96 -13.95
CA ILE A 6 -4.44 -10.61 -13.88
C ILE A 6 -4.69 -12.11 -14.07
N SER A 7 -4.93 -12.54 -15.31
CA SER A 7 -5.02 -13.96 -15.64
C SER A 7 -3.62 -14.59 -15.48
N GLY A 8 -3.56 -15.73 -14.79
CA GLY A 8 -2.35 -16.55 -14.74
C GLY A 8 -1.44 -16.40 -13.51
N VAL A 9 -1.86 -15.71 -12.43
CA VAL A 9 -1.11 -15.79 -11.17
C VAL A 9 -1.52 -17.05 -10.41
N ASP A 10 -0.57 -17.96 -10.26
CA ASP A 10 -0.73 -19.19 -9.48
C ASP A 10 -1.17 -18.85 -8.05
N THR A 11 -2.32 -19.36 -7.63
CA THR A 11 -2.85 -19.20 -6.28
C THR A 11 -1.87 -19.67 -5.20
N VAL A 12 -1.08 -20.71 -5.49
CA VAL A 12 -0.02 -21.19 -4.59
C VAL A 12 1.05 -20.11 -4.40
N LEU A 13 1.44 -19.43 -5.47
CA LEU A 13 2.39 -18.32 -5.41
C LEU A 13 1.83 -17.14 -4.59
N LEU A 14 0.54 -16.82 -4.74
CA LEU A 14 -0.11 -15.75 -3.95
C LEU A 14 -0.04 -16.03 -2.45
N TYR A 15 -0.32 -17.26 -2.01
CA TYR A 15 -0.23 -17.62 -0.60
C TYR A 15 1.22 -17.56 -0.07
N PHE A 16 2.21 -17.91 -0.88
CA PHE A 16 3.63 -17.74 -0.50
C PHE A 16 4.00 -16.27 -0.34
N VAL A 17 3.58 -15.41 -1.27
CA VAL A 17 3.82 -13.96 -1.20
C VAL A 17 3.11 -13.37 0.03
N GLN A 18 1.85 -13.72 0.26
CA GLN A 18 1.08 -13.32 1.45
C GLN A 18 1.81 -13.72 2.73
N ARG A 19 2.21 -14.99 2.86
CA ARG A 19 2.95 -15.47 4.04
C ARG A 19 4.29 -14.74 4.22
N TRP A 20 4.99 -14.43 3.13
CA TRP A 20 6.26 -13.75 3.19
C TRP A 20 6.11 -12.30 3.66
N VAL A 21 5.17 -11.54 3.09
CA VAL A 21 4.98 -10.12 3.39
C VAL A 21 4.39 -9.89 4.78
N THR A 22 3.46 -10.73 5.22
CA THR A 22 2.91 -10.65 6.59
C THR A 22 3.98 -10.89 7.66
N ARG A 23 4.99 -11.71 7.37
CA ARG A 23 6.18 -11.92 8.22
C ARG A 23 7.22 -10.80 8.11
N ARG A 24 6.93 -9.72 7.39
CA ARG A 24 7.74 -8.49 7.37
C ARG A 24 7.25 -7.46 8.38
N GLN A 25 6.03 -7.59 8.90
CA GLN A 25 5.60 -6.75 10.02
C GLN A 25 6.32 -7.18 11.29
N MET A 26 6.89 -6.22 12.00
CA MET A 26 7.71 -6.43 13.18
C MET A 26 6.80 -6.54 14.40
N ARG A 27 6.90 -7.67 15.13
CA ARG A 27 6.00 -8.00 16.25
C ARG A 27 6.04 -7.02 17.42
N PHE A 28 7.15 -6.29 17.59
CA PHE A 28 7.35 -5.39 18.71
C PHE A 28 7.20 -3.94 18.26
N GLU A 29 7.87 -3.57 17.16
CA GLU A 29 7.87 -2.21 16.65
C GLU A 29 6.59 -1.83 15.92
N GLY A 30 5.81 -2.79 15.38
CA GLY A 30 4.59 -2.55 14.61
C GLY A 30 4.81 -2.17 13.15
N GLY A 31 5.95 -1.55 12.83
CA GLY A 31 6.39 -1.23 11.47
C GLY A 31 6.85 -2.45 10.65
N PHE A 32 7.35 -2.21 9.43
CA PHE A 32 7.82 -3.27 8.54
C PHE A 32 9.34 -3.26 8.34
N GLN A 33 9.94 -4.44 8.16
CA GLN A 33 11.30 -4.61 7.63
C GLN A 33 11.25 -4.95 6.14
N GLY A 34 12.24 -4.51 5.36
CA GLY A 34 12.27 -4.79 3.92
C GLY A 34 12.60 -6.23 3.55
N ARG A 35 13.37 -6.90 4.41
CA ARG A 35 13.87 -8.27 4.23
C ARG A 35 13.97 -8.96 5.58
N CYS A 36 13.99 -10.29 5.59
CA CYS A 36 14.12 -11.07 6.81
C CYS A 36 15.43 -10.74 7.57
N ASN A 37 15.36 -10.72 8.90
CA ASN A 37 16.48 -10.41 9.80
C ASN A 37 17.11 -9.03 9.56
N LYS A 38 16.30 -8.04 9.17
CA LYS A 38 16.73 -6.65 9.07
C LYS A 38 15.93 -5.77 10.02
N LEU A 39 16.33 -4.52 10.14
CA LEU A 39 15.64 -3.57 11.00
C LEU A 39 14.33 -3.10 10.36
N VAL A 40 13.44 -2.62 11.22
CA VAL A 40 12.27 -1.85 10.83
C VAL A 40 12.69 -0.57 10.10
N ASP A 41 11.85 -0.12 9.16
CA ASP A 41 12.02 1.17 8.47
C ASP A 41 10.66 1.70 7.99
N GLY A 42 10.41 2.97 8.26
CA GLY A 42 9.17 3.68 7.96
C GLY A 42 8.76 3.65 6.50
N CYS A 43 9.69 3.63 5.54
CA CYS A 43 9.32 3.58 4.12
C CYS A 43 8.67 2.25 3.73
N TYR A 44 8.99 1.16 4.45
CA TYR A 44 8.35 -0.13 4.22
C TYR A 44 6.88 -0.17 4.66
N SER A 45 6.40 0.86 5.37
CA SER A 45 4.97 1.06 5.64
C SER A 45 4.15 1.11 4.36
N PHE A 46 4.70 1.62 3.25
CA PHE A 46 4.04 1.54 1.95
C PHE A 46 4.51 0.31 1.16
N TRP A 47 5.82 0.11 1.02
CA TRP A 47 6.36 -0.92 0.14
C TRP A 47 5.96 -2.35 0.52
N GLN A 48 5.81 -2.64 1.81
CA GLN A 48 5.37 -3.96 2.28
C GLN A 48 3.85 -3.99 2.46
N ALA A 49 3.28 -3.06 3.22
CA ALA A 49 1.84 -3.08 3.48
C ALA A 49 1.00 -2.90 2.21
N GLY A 50 1.48 -2.13 1.23
CA GLY A 50 0.83 -1.91 -0.07
C GLY A 50 0.67 -3.16 -0.94
N ILE A 51 1.43 -4.22 -0.68
CA ILE A 51 1.23 -5.52 -1.33
C ILE A 51 -0.09 -6.16 -0.88
N LEU A 52 -0.52 -5.93 0.36
CA LEU A 52 -1.65 -6.64 0.96
C LEU A 52 -3.01 -6.24 0.37
N PRO A 53 -3.33 -4.96 0.08
CA PRO A 53 -4.50 -4.59 -0.71
C PRO A 53 -4.52 -5.21 -2.12
N LEU A 54 -3.36 -5.36 -2.75
CA LEU A 54 -3.24 -5.98 -4.08
C LEU A 54 -3.52 -7.48 -4.03
N LEU A 55 -2.95 -8.17 -3.03
CA LEU A 55 -3.26 -9.57 -2.77
C LEU A 55 -4.72 -9.76 -2.40
N HIS A 56 -5.28 -8.90 -1.54
CA HIS A 56 -6.67 -8.94 -1.16
C HIS A 56 -7.59 -8.87 -2.39
N ARG A 57 -7.36 -7.91 -3.29
CA ARG A 57 -8.12 -7.80 -4.54
C ARG A 57 -7.98 -9.05 -5.41
N THR A 58 -6.77 -9.58 -5.54
CA THR A 58 -6.50 -10.74 -6.41
C THR A 58 -7.20 -11.99 -5.89
N LEU A 59 -7.08 -12.28 -4.59
CA LEU A 59 -7.74 -13.39 -3.93
C LEU A 59 -9.27 -13.24 -3.94
N HIS A 60 -9.78 -12.01 -3.80
CA HIS A 60 -11.21 -11.73 -3.88
C HIS A 60 -11.78 -12.05 -5.28
N VAL A 61 -11.07 -11.67 -6.35
CA VAL A 61 -11.44 -12.02 -7.72
C VAL A 61 -11.41 -13.54 -7.95
N GLN A 62 -10.53 -14.26 -7.26
CA GLN A 62 -10.49 -15.74 -7.29
C GLN A 62 -11.59 -16.40 -6.44
N GLY A 63 -12.42 -15.63 -5.74
CA GLY A 63 -13.54 -16.13 -4.95
C GLY A 63 -13.15 -16.65 -3.56
N ASP A 64 -12.02 -16.22 -2.99
CA ASP A 64 -11.61 -16.59 -1.64
C ASP A 64 -12.58 -15.98 -0.60
N SER A 65 -13.43 -16.82 -0.02
CA SER A 65 -14.45 -16.44 0.96
C SER A 65 -13.89 -16.21 2.37
N ALA A 66 -12.62 -16.55 2.63
CA ALA A 66 -11.98 -16.34 3.92
C ALA A 66 -11.44 -14.91 4.11
N LEU A 67 -11.51 -14.07 3.07
CA LEU A 67 -11.02 -12.69 3.13
C LEU A 67 -11.90 -11.80 4.03
N SER A 68 -11.24 -11.04 4.90
CA SER A 68 -11.92 -10.04 5.75
C SER A 68 -12.44 -8.88 4.92
N LEU A 69 -13.71 -8.49 5.11
CA LEU A 69 -14.29 -7.34 4.41
C LEU A 69 -13.92 -5.98 5.05
N THR A 70 -13.33 -6.00 6.24
CA THR A 70 -13.13 -4.79 7.06
C THR A 70 -11.67 -4.53 7.40
N HIS A 71 -10.77 -5.50 7.19
CA HIS A 71 -9.37 -5.37 7.54
C HIS A 71 -8.45 -5.94 6.47
N TRP A 72 -7.30 -5.31 6.30
CA TRP A 72 -6.19 -5.87 5.56
C TRP A 72 -5.51 -6.99 6.32
N MET A 73 -4.73 -7.82 5.62
CA MET A 73 -4.03 -8.97 6.20
C MET A 73 -2.75 -8.57 6.96
N PHE A 74 -2.76 -7.44 7.67
CA PHE A 74 -1.71 -6.99 8.59
C PHE A 74 -2.33 -6.24 9.77
N HIS A 75 -1.56 -6.05 10.83
CA HIS A 75 -2.05 -5.31 12.00
C HIS A 75 -2.02 -3.81 11.70
N GLN A 76 -3.17 -3.26 11.29
CA GLN A 76 -3.31 -1.89 10.82
C GLN A 76 -2.96 -0.88 11.91
N GLU A 77 -3.52 -1.05 13.10
CA GLU A 77 -3.33 -0.17 14.25
C GLU A 77 -1.86 -0.10 14.68
N ALA A 78 -1.19 -1.25 14.79
CA ALA A 78 0.24 -1.31 15.14
C ALA A 78 1.12 -0.57 14.11
N LEU A 79 0.76 -0.60 12.82
CA LEU A 79 1.48 0.18 11.81
C LEU A 79 1.23 1.69 11.99
N GLN A 80 -0.02 2.09 12.27
CA GLN A 80 -0.34 3.50 12.55
C GLN A 80 0.42 3.99 13.79
N GLU A 81 0.43 3.22 14.87
CA GLU A 81 1.17 3.52 16.09
C GLU A 81 2.67 3.69 15.82
N TYR A 82 3.29 2.78 15.06
CA TYR A 82 4.70 2.92 14.66
C TYR A 82 4.97 4.23 13.92
N ILE A 83 4.12 4.57 12.94
CA ILE A 83 4.31 5.79 12.14
C ILE A 83 4.11 7.04 13.02
N LEU A 84 3.02 7.09 13.77
CA LEU A 84 2.63 8.26 14.57
C LEU A 84 3.58 8.48 15.75
N LEU A 85 4.08 7.42 16.40
CA LEU A 85 4.92 7.54 17.59
C LEU A 85 6.42 7.56 17.26
N CYS A 86 6.87 6.90 16.20
CA CYS A 86 8.30 6.68 15.96
C CYS A 86 8.85 7.34 14.69
N CYS A 87 7.99 7.67 13.71
CA CYS A 87 8.43 8.13 12.38
C CYS A 87 8.20 9.62 12.14
N GLN A 88 7.78 10.39 13.14
CA GLN A 88 7.55 11.84 13.01
C GLN A 88 8.74 12.63 13.55
N HIS A 89 9.14 13.67 12.83
CA HIS A 89 10.12 14.64 13.31
C HIS A 89 9.40 15.86 13.92
N SER A 90 9.89 16.38 15.05
CA SER A 90 9.25 17.49 15.79
C SER A 90 9.08 18.77 14.95
N ASN A 91 10.02 19.05 14.04
CA ASN A 91 9.96 20.20 13.13
C ASN A 91 9.20 19.94 11.82
N GLY A 92 8.46 18.84 11.71
CA GLY A 92 7.73 18.39 10.51
C GLY A 92 8.54 17.41 9.64
N GLY A 93 7.84 16.68 8.76
CA GLY A 93 8.40 15.60 7.95
C GLY A 93 8.51 14.26 8.71
N LEU A 94 8.62 13.18 7.96
CA LEU A 94 8.77 11.83 8.49
C LEU A 94 10.13 11.22 8.13
N LEU A 95 10.45 10.14 8.82
CA LEU A 95 11.79 9.54 8.87
C LEU A 95 11.71 8.00 8.89
N ASP A 96 12.85 7.36 8.67
CA ASP A 96 13.05 5.90 8.69
C ASP A 96 12.65 5.28 10.06
N LYS A 97 13.38 5.65 11.12
CA LYS A 97 13.21 5.16 12.49
C LYS A 97 13.77 6.20 13.47
N PRO A 98 13.44 6.17 14.78
CA PRO A 98 13.97 7.13 15.75
C PRO A 98 15.48 7.31 15.63
N THR A 99 15.96 8.54 15.83
CA THR A 99 17.36 9.00 15.63
C THR A 99 17.81 9.24 14.19
N LYS A 100 17.04 8.84 13.17
CA LYS A 100 17.34 9.17 11.77
C LYS A 100 16.83 10.56 11.40
N SER A 101 17.50 11.18 10.42
CA SER A 101 17.09 12.45 9.86
C SER A 101 15.80 12.30 9.05
N ARG A 102 14.99 13.35 9.02
CA ARG A 102 13.83 13.45 8.12
C ARG A 102 14.27 13.65 6.68
N ASP A 103 13.46 13.17 5.74
CA ASP A 103 13.61 13.46 4.32
C ASP A 103 12.25 13.34 3.60
N PHE A 104 12.21 13.80 2.35
CA PHE A 104 10.97 13.78 1.54
C PHE A 104 10.54 12.37 1.14
N TYR A 105 11.48 11.44 1.02
CA TYR A 105 11.20 10.06 0.63
C TYR A 105 10.42 9.35 1.74
N HIS A 106 10.91 9.39 2.98
CA HIS A 106 10.22 8.83 4.14
C HIS A 106 8.95 9.60 4.45
N THR A 107 8.94 10.93 4.28
CA THR A 107 7.70 11.72 4.38
C THR A 107 6.62 11.16 3.44
N CYS A 108 6.95 10.91 2.17
CA CYS A 108 6.00 10.33 1.23
C CYS A 108 5.55 8.93 1.65
N TYR A 109 6.48 7.99 1.83
CA TYR A 109 6.12 6.57 2.00
C TYR A 109 5.57 6.22 3.39
N CYS A 110 5.93 6.97 4.44
CA CYS A 110 5.29 6.82 5.74
C CYS A 110 3.82 7.30 5.68
N LEU A 111 3.54 8.44 5.04
CA LEU A 111 2.16 8.94 4.89
C LEU A 111 1.33 8.04 3.98
N SER A 112 1.90 7.56 2.88
CA SER A 112 1.23 6.57 2.01
C SER A 112 0.91 5.28 2.77
N GLY A 113 1.83 4.79 3.60
CA GLY A 113 1.60 3.61 4.45
C GLY A 113 0.55 3.86 5.54
N LEU A 114 0.55 5.04 6.16
CA LEU A 114 -0.46 5.45 7.13
C LEU A 114 -1.86 5.50 6.50
N SER A 115 -1.99 6.11 5.32
CA SER A 115 -3.24 6.11 4.54
C SER A 115 -3.72 4.68 4.25
N LEU A 116 -2.84 3.78 3.78
CA LEU A 116 -3.20 2.37 3.56
C LEU A 116 -3.67 1.65 4.83
N ALA A 117 -3.05 1.94 5.97
CA ALA A 117 -3.44 1.36 7.25
C ALA A 117 -4.76 1.90 7.80
N GLN A 118 -5.19 3.07 7.35
CA GLN A 118 -6.45 3.68 7.75
C GLN A 118 -7.63 3.19 6.92
N HIS A 119 -7.42 2.93 5.62
CA HIS A 119 -8.50 2.69 4.66
C HIS A 119 -8.52 1.25 4.16
N CYS A 120 -9.53 0.47 4.56
CA CYS A 120 -9.78 -0.88 4.04
C CYS A 120 -10.99 -0.91 3.11
N VAL A 121 -10.83 -1.57 1.94
CA VAL A 121 -11.90 -1.73 0.95
C VAL A 121 -12.12 -3.21 0.66
N GLY A 122 -13.25 -3.75 1.13
CA GLY A 122 -13.67 -5.13 0.92
C GLY A 122 -14.99 -5.20 0.17
N GLY A 123 -14.96 -5.56 -1.12
CA GLY A 123 -16.15 -5.53 -1.97
C GLY A 123 -16.72 -4.10 -2.10
N ASN A 124 -17.94 -3.89 -1.62
CA ASN A 124 -18.61 -2.58 -1.59
C ASN A 124 -18.50 -1.88 -0.22
N ILE A 125 -17.72 -2.44 0.72
CA ILE A 125 -17.56 -1.92 2.08
C ILE A 125 -16.26 -1.11 2.14
N LEU A 126 -16.38 0.15 2.56
CA LEU A 126 -15.26 0.96 3.02
C LEU A 126 -15.27 0.94 4.56
N HIS A 127 -14.18 0.49 5.15
CA HIS A 127 -13.97 0.48 6.60
C HIS A 127 -12.74 1.32 6.94
N GLU A 128 -12.91 2.30 7.81
CA GLU A 128 -11.85 3.20 8.26
C GLU A 128 -11.48 2.90 9.72
N ILE A 129 -10.17 2.85 10.00
CA ILE A 129 -9.63 2.70 11.35
C ILE A 129 -8.65 3.84 11.57
N ILE A 130 -9.00 4.83 12.39
CA ILE A 130 -8.14 5.99 12.66
C ILE A 130 -7.61 5.88 14.08
N VAL A 131 -6.31 5.65 14.24
CA VAL A 131 -5.67 5.60 15.55
C VAL A 131 -5.40 7.02 16.06
N GLY A 132 -5.80 7.29 17.31
CA GLY A 132 -5.54 8.55 18.01
C GLY A 132 -6.57 9.63 17.70
N ASP A 133 -6.09 10.84 17.44
CA ASP A 133 -6.95 11.99 17.15
C ASP A 133 -7.63 11.82 15.77
N PRO A 134 -8.93 12.10 15.62
CA PRO A 134 -9.62 12.02 14.33
C PRO A 134 -8.97 12.85 13.21
N ASN A 135 -8.24 13.92 13.54
CA ASN A 135 -7.49 14.72 12.59
C ASN A 135 -6.27 14.01 11.99
N ASN A 136 -5.91 12.82 12.49
CA ASN A 136 -4.88 11.97 11.89
C ASN A 136 -5.32 11.34 10.55
N ARG A 137 -6.61 11.43 10.20
CA ARG A 137 -7.15 10.87 8.96
C ARG A 137 -6.48 11.49 7.74
N LEU A 138 -5.85 10.65 6.92
CA LEU A 138 -5.30 11.04 5.62
C LEU A 138 -6.28 10.70 4.50
N GLU A 139 -6.11 11.34 3.35
CA GLU A 139 -6.81 10.94 2.12
C GLU A 139 -6.32 9.56 1.64
N PRO A 140 -7.20 8.75 1.02
CA PRO A 140 -6.84 7.42 0.54
C PRO A 140 -5.83 7.50 -0.62
N THR A 141 -4.94 6.52 -0.68
CA THR A 141 -3.99 6.32 -1.80
C THR A 141 -4.33 5.06 -2.58
N HIS A 142 -4.17 5.10 -3.91
CA HIS A 142 -4.37 3.94 -4.77
C HIS A 142 -3.20 2.96 -4.60
N PRO A 143 -3.43 1.69 -4.20
CA PRO A 143 -2.35 0.78 -3.79
C PRO A 143 -1.37 0.42 -4.92
N VAL A 144 -1.77 0.52 -6.19
CA VAL A 144 -0.88 0.31 -7.36
C VAL A 144 -0.02 1.54 -7.68
N TYR A 145 -0.61 2.74 -7.68
CA TYR A 145 0.02 3.93 -8.27
C TYR A 145 0.55 4.92 -7.22
N ASN A 146 0.20 4.71 -5.95
CA ASN A 146 0.51 5.59 -4.83
C ASN A 146 0.12 7.06 -5.04
N ILE A 147 -1.02 7.29 -5.68
CA ILE A 147 -1.65 8.61 -5.81
C ILE A 147 -3.13 8.47 -5.47
N GLY A 148 -3.84 9.58 -5.23
CA GLY A 148 -5.27 9.54 -4.89
C GLY A 148 -6.09 8.74 -5.93
N PRO A 149 -7.00 7.84 -5.49
CA PRO A 149 -7.84 7.05 -6.41
C PRO A 149 -8.59 7.89 -7.45
N GLU A 150 -9.07 9.08 -7.07
CA GLU A 150 -9.69 10.02 -8.00
C GLU A 150 -8.73 10.52 -9.09
N LYS A 151 -7.45 10.73 -8.75
CA LYS A 151 -6.43 11.16 -9.71
C LYS A 151 -6.09 10.05 -10.69
N VAL A 152 -6.07 8.79 -10.23
CA VAL A 152 -5.96 7.62 -11.13
C VAL A 152 -7.14 7.59 -12.10
N ALA A 153 -8.37 7.72 -11.60
CA ALA A 153 -9.57 7.71 -12.44
C ALA A 153 -9.55 8.86 -13.48
N GLN A 154 -9.20 10.08 -13.06
CA GLN A 154 -9.07 11.24 -13.94
C GLN A 154 -8.04 11.01 -15.04
N ALA A 155 -6.84 10.53 -14.69
CA ALA A 155 -5.78 10.26 -15.65
C ALA A 155 -6.20 9.16 -16.65
N LEU A 156 -6.75 8.04 -16.16
CA LEU A 156 -7.21 6.96 -17.03
C LEU A 156 -8.32 7.42 -17.98
N MET A 157 -9.33 8.14 -17.48
CA MET A 157 -10.42 8.68 -18.31
C MET A 157 -9.91 9.60 -19.41
N HIS A 158 -8.88 10.41 -19.12
CA HIS A 158 -8.26 11.30 -20.09
C HIS A 158 -7.48 10.52 -21.15
N PHE A 159 -6.53 9.68 -20.75
CA PHE A 159 -5.63 8.99 -21.69
C PHE A 159 -6.32 7.89 -22.51
N LEU A 160 -7.42 7.30 -22.03
CA LEU A 160 -8.23 6.35 -22.81
C LEU A 160 -8.94 6.99 -24.01
N GLN A 161 -9.05 8.32 -24.06
CA GLN A 161 -9.61 9.05 -25.21
C GLN A 161 -8.57 9.27 -26.33
N LEU A 162 -7.29 9.03 -26.06
CA LEU A 162 -6.20 9.22 -27.00
C LEU A 162 -5.81 7.86 -27.63
N PRO A 163 -5.38 7.83 -28.91
CA PRO A 163 -4.88 6.61 -29.53
C PRO A 163 -3.57 6.16 -28.87
N VAL A 164 -3.36 4.85 -28.78
CA VAL A 164 -2.07 4.29 -28.35
C VAL A 164 -1.02 4.65 -29.41
N PRO A 165 0.11 5.30 -29.04
CA PRO A 165 1.14 5.66 -30.02
C PRO A 165 1.67 4.44 -30.78
N GLU A 166 1.64 4.49 -32.11
CA GLU A 166 2.23 3.45 -32.95
C GLU A 166 3.75 3.38 -32.72
N MET A 167 4.28 2.19 -32.48
CA MET A 167 5.74 1.99 -32.44
C MET A 167 6.28 2.08 -33.86
N LYS A 168 7.10 3.10 -34.14
CA LYS A 168 7.87 3.15 -35.39
C LYS A 168 8.88 2.01 -35.39
N ASN A 169 8.70 1.02 -36.25
CA ASN A 169 9.73 0.02 -36.54
C ASN A 169 10.92 0.75 -37.20
N PHE A 170 12.07 0.75 -36.54
CA PHE A 170 13.32 1.33 -37.05
C PHE A 170 14.12 0.35 -37.93
N ASP A 171 13.44 -0.58 -38.61
CA ASP A 171 14.08 -1.56 -39.49
C ASP A 171 13.63 -1.37 -40.94
N SER A 172 14.37 -0.56 -41.69
CA SER A 172 14.72 -0.75 -43.12
C SER A 172 15.38 0.50 -43.73
N ASN A 173 16.71 0.52 -43.72
CA ASN A 173 17.54 1.14 -44.76
C ASN A 173 18.68 0.17 -45.09
#